data_AF-A0A6S7A7H5-F1
#
_entry.id   AF-A0A6S7A7H5-F1
#
_cell.length_a   1.000
_cell.length_b   1.000
_cell.length_c   1.000
_cell.angle_alpha   90.00
_cell.angle_beta   90.00
_cell.angle_gamma   90.00
#
_symmetry.space_group_name_H-M   'P 1'
#
loop_
_entity.id
_entity.type
_entity.pdbx_description
1 polymer ?
#
loop_
_entity_poly.entity_id
_entity_poly.type
_entity_poly.pdbx_seq_one_letter_code
_entity_poly.pdbx_strand_id
1 'polypeptide(L)'
;MIGWPSRKPRKDRADMTRGEPLRLVRQEQSDRLGSEQFDMLIIGGGITGAYAALDASLRGYRVALVEKDDFASGTSSKSSKMVHGGLRYIEQGNLGLVRHSLHERQRLRRNARHLVQRLPFLFPILERDGVFDKRLAKAFESLLWTYDLAGGWREGILHQKLTPAEVLSHCPTFKLDGLLGGFLYFDARVDDARLTLAVARTAAFHGAAVLNHAKAVEVTRDAHGRVDGAIVQAGQTEIRVRAAVVVMATGVWLRDWNGSRKDDPQALHIRPAKGVHVAVPWLKVRNDCTVTIPVPGRSRRATITRWGNVSYLGTTDEDYDGDLDDVHCTRRELDFLLEGARSALKTDLCADDVVGSIAGCRPLVAPPGGKTLEIKRNHEIRVAADGLVTIVGGKLTTSRHMAEQTIDAAQKVLGKKARCITASAFLLGAAGYDPQAIVASGGLSAHLGERYGTEARFVSDLMQQDPALTAPLVAGLPYTEAEALYAVRHELAATVEDVLSRRMRARLMARDASALAAARVGQILQAELGLSDTEVARQVNGYRAAIQHEKSVLMGDDS
;
A
#
# COMPACT_ATOMS: atom_id res chain seq x y z
N MET A 1 8.72 16.09 25.22
CA MET A 1 7.62 16.22 26.21
C MET A 1 7.68 15.03 27.13
N ILE A 2 8.02 15.24 28.41
CA ILE A 2 8.04 14.18 29.42
C ILE A 2 6.59 13.78 29.69
N GLY A 3 6.23 12.56 29.29
CA GLY A 3 4.90 12.01 29.54
C GLY A 3 4.79 11.56 30.99
N TRP A 4 3.82 12.11 31.72
CA TRP A 4 3.51 11.63 33.07
C TRP A 4 2.99 10.18 33.01
N PRO A 5 3.39 9.31 33.94
CA PRO A 5 2.91 7.92 33.97
C PRO A 5 1.39 7.88 34.12
N SER A 6 0.74 7.06 33.30
CA SER A 6 -0.70 6.87 33.38
C SER A 6 -1.05 6.14 34.67
N ARG A 7 -1.82 6.78 35.56
CA ARG A 7 -2.27 6.16 36.82
C ARG A 7 -3.34 5.08 36.62
N LYS A 8 -3.92 4.98 35.42
CA LYS A 8 -4.91 3.95 35.02
C LYS A 8 -4.58 3.41 33.62
N PRO A 9 -4.96 2.18 33.27
CA PRO A 9 -4.88 1.69 31.89
C PRO A 9 -5.60 2.63 30.93
N ARG A 10 -5.00 2.90 29.77
CA ARG A 10 -5.67 3.69 28.74
C ARG A 10 -6.66 2.81 27.98
N LYS A 11 -7.94 3.17 28.01
CA LYS A 11 -9.05 2.38 27.44
C LYS A 11 -8.86 2.11 25.93
N ASP A 12 -8.48 3.11 25.16
CA ASP A 12 -8.19 2.98 23.73
C ASP A 12 -7.12 1.94 23.39
N ARG A 13 -6.13 1.75 24.26
CA ARG A 13 -5.12 0.68 24.13
C ARG A 13 -5.67 -0.66 24.55
N ALA A 14 -6.40 -0.71 25.67
CA ALA A 14 -6.98 -1.94 26.19
C ALA A 14 -7.97 -2.55 25.19
N ASP A 15 -8.86 -1.74 24.62
CA ASP A 15 -9.87 -2.16 23.64
C ASP A 15 -9.24 -2.73 22.34
N MET A 16 -7.99 -2.34 22.04
CA MET A 16 -7.24 -2.79 20.86
C MET A 16 -6.22 -3.91 21.17
N THR A 17 -6.07 -4.30 22.43
CA THR A 17 -5.14 -5.36 22.86
C THR A 17 -5.95 -6.60 23.20
N ARG A 18 -5.69 -7.70 22.49
CA ARG A 18 -6.51 -8.91 22.60
C ARG A 18 -5.83 -10.02 23.40
N GLY A 19 -6.57 -11.01 23.87
CA GLY A 19 -5.98 -12.27 24.37
C GLY A 19 -5.59 -13.21 23.23
N GLU A 20 -6.41 -13.23 22.18
CA GLU A 20 -6.39 -14.20 21.06
C GLU A 20 -6.37 -13.49 19.69
N PRO A 21 -5.87 -14.15 18.62
CA PRO A 21 -5.82 -13.58 17.28
C PRO A 21 -7.23 -13.33 16.70
N LEU A 22 -7.31 -12.50 15.67
CA LEU A 22 -8.59 -12.27 14.97
C LEU A 22 -9.04 -13.51 14.22
N ARG A 23 -10.23 -13.98 14.59
CA ARG A 23 -10.93 -15.04 13.87
C ARG A 23 -11.59 -14.43 12.64
N LEU A 24 -11.06 -14.74 11.46
CA LEU A 24 -11.62 -14.37 10.16
C LEU A 24 -11.83 -15.64 9.35
N VAL A 25 -12.95 -16.32 9.58
CA VAL A 25 -13.30 -17.54 8.84
C VAL A 25 -14.05 -17.16 7.57
N ARG A 26 -13.52 -17.56 6.43
CA ARG A 26 -14.05 -17.21 5.10
C ARG A 26 -15.53 -17.56 4.91
N GLN A 27 -15.91 -18.78 5.29
CA GLN A 27 -17.29 -19.24 5.16
C GLN A 27 -18.24 -18.36 5.98
N GLU A 28 -17.89 -18.04 7.23
CA GLU A 28 -18.69 -17.15 8.08
C GLU A 28 -18.84 -15.75 7.45
N GLN A 29 -17.79 -15.21 6.83
CA GLN A 29 -17.90 -13.92 6.13
C GLN A 29 -18.85 -14.02 4.91
N SER A 30 -18.74 -15.10 4.13
CA SER A 30 -19.62 -15.37 2.99
C SER A 30 -21.10 -15.51 3.41
N ASP A 31 -21.37 -16.24 4.49
CA ASP A 31 -22.72 -16.46 5.00
C ASP A 31 -23.34 -15.14 5.50
N ARG A 32 -22.55 -14.30 6.18
CA ARG A 32 -22.99 -12.96 6.61
C ARG A 32 -23.35 -12.08 5.42
N LEU A 33 -22.58 -12.11 4.33
CA LEU A 33 -22.87 -11.33 3.13
C LEU A 33 -24.24 -11.67 2.50
N GLY A 34 -24.66 -12.94 2.53
CA GLY A 34 -25.96 -13.36 1.98
C GLY A 34 -27.15 -13.26 2.95
N SER A 35 -26.90 -13.38 4.25
CA SER A 35 -27.95 -13.45 5.28
C SER A 35 -28.25 -12.10 5.95
N GLU A 36 -27.25 -11.24 6.15
CA GLU A 36 -27.44 -9.97 6.85
C GLU A 36 -28.05 -8.89 5.92
N GLN A 37 -28.39 -7.75 6.51
CA GLN A 37 -28.66 -6.50 5.80
C GLN A 37 -27.67 -5.46 6.29
N PHE A 38 -27.00 -4.78 5.36
CA PHE A 38 -25.98 -3.80 5.69
C PHE A 38 -26.52 -2.37 5.56
N ASP A 39 -26.01 -1.47 6.39
CA ASP A 39 -26.22 -0.04 6.16
C ASP A 39 -25.38 0.44 4.97
N MET A 40 -24.16 -0.12 4.81
CA MET A 40 -23.24 0.24 3.74
C MET A 40 -22.51 -1.00 3.18
N LEU A 41 -22.51 -1.14 1.85
CA LEU A 41 -21.64 -2.07 1.13
C LEU A 41 -20.54 -1.27 0.43
N ILE A 42 -19.28 -1.67 0.62
CA ILE A 42 -18.11 -1.05 0.01
C ILE A 42 -17.52 -2.05 -0.97
N ILE A 43 -17.35 -1.61 -2.22
CA ILE A 43 -16.82 -2.42 -3.32
C ILE A 43 -15.41 -1.95 -3.65
N GLY A 44 -14.42 -2.81 -3.42
CA GLY A 44 -12.99 -2.56 -3.61
C GLY A 44 -12.21 -2.54 -2.30
N GLY A 45 -11.39 -3.57 -2.06
CA GLY A 45 -10.54 -3.76 -0.89
C GLY A 45 -9.14 -3.17 -1.03
N GLY A 46 -8.98 -2.11 -1.82
CA GLY A 46 -7.81 -1.23 -1.77
C GLY A 46 -7.81 -0.34 -0.53
N ILE A 47 -6.77 0.47 -0.33
CA ILE A 47 -6.61 1.32 0.85
C ILE A 47 -7.79 2.30 1.05
N THR A 48 -8.40 2.74 -0.05
CA THR A 48 -9.58 3.62 -0.04
C THR A 48 -10.80 2.92 0.55
N GLY A 49 -11.19 1.76 0.01
CA GLY A 49 -12.35 1.02 0.51
C GLY A 49 -12.12 0.40 1.88
N ALA A 50 -10.90 -0.06 2.18
CA ALA A 50 -10.55 -0.54 3.51
C ALA A 50 -10.73 0.55 4.57
N TYR A 51 -10.24 1.78 4.33
CA TYR A 51 -10.45 2.89 5.27
C TYR A 51 -11.91 3.34 5.34
N ALA A 52 -12.64 3.31 4.23
CA ALA A 52 -14.08 3.58 4.24
C ALA A 52 -14.82 2.57 5.13
N ALA A 53 -14.45 1.28 5.06
CA ALA A 53 -15.04 0.23 5.87
C ALA A 53 -14.71 0.42 7.35
N LEU A 54 -13.45 0.75 7.66
CA LEU A 54 -13.01 1.05 9.02
C LEU A 54 -13.75 2.25 9.60
N ASP A 55 -13.86 3.35 8.85
CA ASP A 55 -14.57 4.54 9.31
C ASP A 55 -16.06 4.25 9.56
N ALA A 56 -16.73 3.60 8.61
CA ALA A 56 -18.13 3.25 8.76
C ALA A 56 -18.38 2.31 9.95
N SER A 57 -17.50 1.33 10.17
CA SER A 57 -17.61 0.39 11.30
C SER A 57 -17.41 1.09 12.64
N LEU A 58 -16.40 1.98 12.74
CA LEU A 58 -16.15 2.77 13.95
C LEU A 58 -17.28 3.76 14.27
N ARG A 59 -18.05 4.16 13.26
CA ARG A 59 -19.26 4.97 13.42
C ARG A 59 -20.49 4.16 13.86
N GLY A 60 -20.37 2.83 13.91
CA GLY A 60 -21.44 1.91 14.35
C GLY A 60 -22.40 1.46 13.24
N TYR A 61 -22.04 1.64 11.97
CA TYR A 61 -22.84 1.10 10.86
C TYR A 61 -22.60 -0.41 10.68
N ARG A 62 -23.60 -1.12 10.14
CA ARG A 62 -23.40 -2.49 9.63
C ARG A 62 -22.76 -2.41 8.25
N VAL A 63 -21.55 -2.93 8.12
CA VAL A 63 -20.71 -2.74 6.92
C VAL A 63 -20.34 -4.07 6.29
N ALA A 64 -20.42 -4.13 4.96
CA ALA A 64 -19.80 -5.15 4.14
C ALA A 64 -18.68 -4.56 3.28
N LEU A 65 -17.56 -5.27 3.13
CA LEU A 65 -16.47 -4.95 2.20
C LEU A 65 -16.17 -6.16 1.32
N VAL A 66 -16.24 -5.97 0.00
CA VAL A 66 -15.91 -7.02 -0.99
C VAL A 66 -14.77 -6.58 -1.90
N GLU A 67 -13.88 -7.50 -2.22
CA GLU A 67 -12.71 -7.29 -3.10
C GLU A 67 -12.63 -8.44 -4.10
N LYS A 68 -12.45 -8.12 -5.39
CA LYS A 68 -12.50 -9.11 -6.46
C LYS A 68 -11.35 -10.10 -6.41
N ASP A 69 -10.15 -9.65 -6.01
CA ASP A 69 -8.96 -10.48 -5.82
C ASP A 69 -8.60 -10.46 -4.33
N ASP A 70 -7.33 -10.38 -3.96
CA ASP A 70 -6.94 -10.19 -2.56
C ASP A 70 -7.00 -8.72 -2.12
N PHE A 71 -7.10 -8.48 -0.81
CA PHE A 71 -6.93 -7.13 -0.27
C PHE A 71 -5.59 -6.52 -0.72
N ALA A 72 -5.66 -5.27 -1.18
CA ALA A 72 -4.55 -4.53 -1.77
C ALA A 72 -3.99 -5.04 -3.12
N SER A 73 -4.57 -6.06 -3.78
CA SER A 73 -4.10 -6.61 -5.08
C SER A 73 -3.84 -5.55 -6.17
N GLY A 74 -4.67 -4.50 -6.19
CA GLY A 74 -4.52 -3.37 -7.11
C GLY A 74 -3.45 -2.36 -6.70
N THR A 75 -3.67 -1.08 -7.05
CA THR A 75 -2.68 0.01 -6.87
C THR A 75 -2.15 0.13 -5.44
N SER A 76 -2.91 -0.31 -4.43
CA SER A 76 -2.57 -0.21 -3.00
C SER A 76 -1.44 -1.14 -2.56
N SER A 77 -0.90 -1.97 -3.45
CA SER A 77 0.30 -2.80 -3.22
C SER A 77 1.46 -2.46 -4.17
N LYS A 78 1.26 -1.46 -5.04
CA LYS A 78 2.11 -1.08 -6.18
C LYS A 78 2.61 0.37 -6.06
N SER A 79 2.64 0.93 -4.85
CA SER A 79 3.11 2.30 -4.59
C SER A 79 4.64 2.37 -4.43
N SER A 80 5.18 3.58 -4.29
CA SER A 80 6.58 3.81 -3.91
C SER A 80 6.91 3.42 -2.46
N LYS A 81 5.95 2.85 -1.72
CA LYS A 81 6.11 2.40 -0.32
C LYS A 81 6.45 3.53 0.66
N MET A 82 5.88 4.71 0.41
CA MET A 82 6.15 5.94 1.17
C MET A 82 4.85 6.60 1.64
N VAL A 83 4.89 7.16 2.84
CA VAL A 83 3.91 8.11 3.36
C VAL A 83 4.59 9.46 3.45
N HIS A 84 4.39 10.28 2.41
CA HIS A 84 5.10 11.54 2.25
C HIS A 84 4.17 12.76 2.33
N GLY A 85 4.69 13.87 2.88
CA GLY A 85 3.98 15.16 2.93
C GLY A 85 3.88 15.85 1.56
N GLY A 86 4.76 15.48 0.62
CA GLY A 86 4.71 15.93 -0.77
C GLY A 86 5.41 17.25 -0.99
N LEU A 87 6.73 17.26 -0.76
CA LEU A 87 7.60 18.43 -0.92
C LEU A 87 7.43 19.13 -2.28
N ARG A 88 7.25 18.36 -3.37
CA ARG A 88 6.98 18.87 -4.72
C ARG A 88 5.73 19.75 -4.82
N TYR A 89 4.71 19.55 -3.99
CA TYR A 89 3.51 20.39 -4.00
C TYR A 89 3.77 21.78 -3.44
N ILE A 90 4.84 21.98 -2.64
CA ILE A 90 5.26 23.32 -2.23
C ILE A 90 5.81 24.09 -3.43
N GLU A 91 6.57 23.43 -4.32
CA GLU A 91 7.05 24.04 -5.58
C GLU A 91 5.88 24.53 -6.46
N GLN A 92 4.69 23.94 -6.31
CA GLN A 92 3.44 24.30 -6.99
C GLN A 92 2.57 25.31 -6.21
N GLY A 93 3.05 25.83 -5.08
CA GLY A 93 2.32 26.78 -4.24
C GLY A 93 1.20 26.17 -3.38
N ASN A 94 1.06 24.84 -3.30
CA ASN A 94 -0.05 24.19 -2.60
C ASN A 94 0.30 23.80 -1.16
N LEU A 95 0.57 24.80 -0.31
CA LEU A 95 0.97 24.59 1.08
C LEU A 95 -0.13 23.93 1.93
N GLY A 96 -1.41 24.21 1.64
CA GLY A 96 -2.55 23.61 2.33
C GLY A 96 -2.56 22.09 2.21
N LEU A 97 -2.34 21.58 0.99
CA LEU A 97 -2.24 20.13 0.73
C LEU A 97 -1.06 19.50 1.47
N VAL A 98 0.09 20.17 1.51
CA VAL A 98 1.30 19.68 2.19
C VAL A 98 1.08 19.60 3.68
N ARG A 99 0.57 20.68 4.29
CA ARG A 99 0.20 20.71 5.70
C ARG A 99 -0.77 19.58 6.01
N HIS A 100 -1.83 19.41 5.23
CA HIS A 100 -2.80 18.33 5.43
C HIS A 100 -2.15 16.94 5.37
N SER A 101 -1.33 16.69 4.36
CA SER A 101 -0.62 15.43 4.16
C SER A 101 0.34 15.12 5.31
N LEU A 102 1.02 16.14 5.84
CA LEU A 102 1.88 16.00 7.01
C LEU A 102 1.09 15.64 8.27
N HIS A 103 -0.10 16.21 8.47
CA HIS A 103 -0.96 15.82 9.60
C HIS A 103 -1.48 14.38 9.46
N GLU A 104 -1.92 13.98 8.27
CA GLU A 104 -2.35 12.60 8.02
C GLU A 104 -1.19 11.60 8.17
N ARG A 105 0.03 11.94 7.71
CA ARG A 105 1.23 11.13 7.97
C ARG A 105 1.45 10.92 9.46
N GLN A 106 1.36 11.97 10.29
CA GLN A 106 1.53 11.82 11.74
C GLN A 106 0.44 10.94 12.37
N ARG A 107 -0.80 11.05 11.89
CA ARG A 107 -1.91 10.17 12.32
C ARG A 107 -1.64 8.72 11.94
N LEU A 108 -1.25 8.46 10.69
CA LEU A 108 -0.87 7.12 10.20
C LEU A 108 0.28 6.53 11.02
N ARG A 109 1.35 7.30 11.29
CA ARG A 109 2.47 6.88 12.13
C ARG A 109 2.06 6.54 13.56
N ARG A 110 1.09 7.25 14.13
CA ARG A 110 0.56 6.91 15.46
C ARG A 110 -0.31 5.66 15.39
N ASN A 111 -1.24 5.62 14.45
CA ASN A 111 -2.30 4.62 14.38
C ASN A 111 -1.79 3.26 13.88
N ALA A 112 -0.68 3.25 13.13
CA ALA A 112 -0.09 2.06 12.52
C ALA A 112 1.44 2.02 12.71
N ARG A 113 1.92 2.34 13.93
CA ARG A 113 3.34 2.64 14.22
C ARG A 113 4.35 1.54 13.85
N HIS A 114 3.91 0.28 13.82
CA HIS A 114 4.74 -0.85 13.38
C HIS A 114 4.96 -0.85 11.86
N LEU A 115 3.94 -0.45 11.08
CA LEU A 115 3.97 -0.44 9.62
C LEU A 115 4.45 0.88 9.01
N VAL A 116 4.18 2.01 9.66
CA VAL A 116 4.52 3.35 9.14
C VAL A 116 5.69 3.92 9.93
N GLN A 117 6.89 3.68 9.40
CA GLN A 117 8.15 3.98 10.10
C GLN A 117 8.86 5.17 9.47
N ARG A 118 9.64 5.90 10.27
CA ARG A 118 10.42 7.03 9.77
C ARG A 118 11.47 6.56 8.77
N LEU A 119 11.66 7.30 7.69
CA LEU A 119 12.71 7.07 6.71
C LEU A 119 13.39 8.42 6.37
N PRO A 120 14.73 8.50 6.35
CA PRO A 120 15.44 9.67 5.84
C PRO A 120 15.35 9.76 4.31
N PHE A 121 15.28 10.97 3.79
CA PHE A 121 15.24 11.26 2.37
C PHE A 121 16.35 12.24 2.03
N LEU A 122 17.23 11.80 1.13
CA LEU A 122 18.46 12.46 0.72
C LEU A 122 18.28 13.11 -0.65
N PHE A 123 18.54 14.42 -0.70
CA PHE A 123 18.63 15.23 -1.91
C PHE A 123 20.07 15.68 -2.13
N PRO A 124 20.81 15.11 -3.10
CA PRO A 124 22.18 15.53 -3.41
C PRO A 124 22.19 16.88 -4.15
N ILE A 125 23.24 17.68 -3.91
CA ILE A 125 23.51 18.95 -4.60
C ILE A 125 24.70 18.75 -5.52
N LEU A 126 24.57 19.09 -6.81
CA LEU A 126 25.57 18.80 -7.84
C LEU A 126 26.12 20.09 -8.49
N GLU A 127 27.36 20.03 -9.02
CA GLU A 127 28.12 21.18 -9.52
C GLU A 127 27.75 21.63 -10.95
N ARG A 128 27.39 20.69 -11.83
CA ARG A 128 27.06 20.98 -13.25
C ARG A 128 25.61 21.40 -13.45
N ASP A 129 25.33 22.06 -14.58
CA ASP A 129 23.97 22.30 -15.09
C ASP A 129 23.16 21.00 -15.09
N GLY A 130 22.33 20.89 -14.07
CA GLY A 130 21.53 19.73 -13.75
C GLY A 130 20.39 20.17 -12.83
N VAL A 131 19.54 19.23 -12.43
CA VAL A 131 18.30 19.54 -11.70
C VAL A 131 18.54 20.13 -10.29
N PHE A 132 19.79 20.30 -9.83
CA PHE A 132 20.14 20.77 -8.47
C PHE A 132 21.46 21.57 -8.43
N ASP A 133 21.50 22.72 -9.11
CA ASP A 133 22.64 23.64 -9.02
C ASP A 133 22.69 24.41 -7.67
N LYS A 134 23.78 25.16 -7.43
CA LYS A 134 23.96 25.96 -6.20
C LYS A 134 22.87 27.01 -5.98
N ARG A 135 22.24 27.54 -7.03
CA ARG A 135 21.16 28.55 -6.92
C ARG A 135 19.87 27.90 -6.47
N LEU A 136 19.54 26.74 -7.03
CA LEU A 136 18.39 25.93 -6.66
C LEU A 136 18.52 25.37 -5.24
N ALA A 137 19.75 25.08 -4.79
CA ALA A 137 20.00 24.62 -3.42
C ALA A 137 19.50 25.60 -2.34
N LYS A 138 19.68 26.92 -2.53
CA LYS A 138 19.17 27.94 -1.58
C LYS A 138 17.64 28.01 -1.57
N ALA A 139 17.01 27.99 -2.75
CA ALA A 139 15.56 27.97 -2.87
C ALA A 139 14.98 26.67 -2.25
N PHE A 140 15.67 25.55 -2.43
CA PHE A 140 15.31 24.26 -1.88
C PHE A 140 15.45 24.22 -0.35
N GLU A 141 16.47 24.86 0.22
CA GLU A 141 16.60 25.01 1.67
C GLU A 141 15.42 25.78 2.27
N SER A 142 14.99 26.87 1.62
CA SER A 142 13.77 27.60 2.02
C SER A 142 12.50 26.73 1.90
N LEU A 143 12.45 25.85 0.90
CA LEU A 143 11.39 24.87 0.73
C LEU A 143 11.33 23.88 1.90
N LEU A 144 12.49 23.40 2.36
CA LEU A 144 12.61 22.48 3.49
C LEU A 144 12.25 23.14 4.81
N TRP A 145 12.65 24.39 5.04
CA TRP A 145 12.14 25.18 6.16
C TRP A 145 10.62 25.30 6.14
N THR A 146 10.04 25.58 4.97
CA THR A 146 8.58 25.65 4.81
C THR A 146 7.92 24.29 5.11
N TYR A 147 8.52 23.20 4.64
CA TYR A 147 8.05 21.83 4.89
C TYR A 147 8.08 21.49 6.39
N ASP A 148 9.18 21.81 7.05
CA ASP A 148 9.35 21.59 8.48
C ASP A 148 8.30 22.38 9.26
N LEU A 149 8.17 23.69 9.00
CA LEU A 149 7.18 24.56 9.64
C LEU A 149 5.73 24.11 9.39
N ALA A 150 5.41 23.62 8.20
CA ALA A 150 4.08 23.10 7.86
C ALA A 150 3.70 21.85 8.68
N GLY A 151 4.69 21.13 9.21
CA GLY A 151 4.47 19.98 10.08
C GLY A 151 5.52 18.88 9.99
N GLY A 152 6.59 19.06 9.20
CA GLY A 152 7.73 18.16 9.17
C GLY A 152 8.41 18.02 10.54
N TRP A 153 8.49 19.11 11.30
CA TRP A 153 9.10 19.17 12.65
C TRP A 153 8.51 18.16 13.65
N ARG A 154 7.28 17.69 13.42
CA ARG A 154 6.61 16.69 14.27
C ARG A 154 7.26 15.31 14.24
N GLU A 155 8.20 15.06 13.33
CA GLU A 155 9.08 13.90 13.38
C GLU A 155 10.09 13.93 14.54
N GLY A 156 10.23 15.09 15.19
CA GLY A 156 11.20 15.34 16.26
C GLY A 156 12.62 15.60 15.74
N ILE A 157 12.80 15.69 14.43
CA ILE A 157 14.08 16.00 13.76
C ILE A 157 13.77 16.92 12.57
N LEU A 158 14.48 18.04 12.47
CA LEU A 158 14.39 18.98 11.34
C LEU A 158 15.26 18.48 10.18
N HIS A 159 15.10 19.10 9.01
CA HIS A 159 16.01 18.87 7.90
C HIS A 159 17.46 19.24 8.26
N GLN A 160 18.41 18.59 7.59
CA GLN A 160 19.84 18.74 7.81
C GLN A 160 20.54 19.03 6.49
N LYS A 161 21.61 19.82 6.55
CA LYS A 161 22.54 20.02 5.44
C LYS A 161 23.71 19.09 5.62
N LEU A 162 24.11 18.43 4.55
CA LEU A 162 25.15 17.41 4.53
C LEU A 162 26.33 17.85 3.68
N THR A 163 27.53 17.55 4.15
CA THR A 163 28.77 17.53 3.37
C THR A 163 28.78 16.36 2.38
N PRO A 164 29.64 16.37 1.34
CA PRO A 164 29.81 15.22 0.45
C PRO A 164 30.14 13.92 1.19
N ALA A 165 30.93 13.97 2.26
CA ALA A 165 31.27 12.79 3.06
C ALA A 165 30.03 12.21 3.78
N GLU A 166 29.15 13.07 4.32
CA GLU A 166 27.89 12.63 4.95
C GLU A 166 26.87 12.12 3.92
N VAL A 167 26.85 12.66 2.70
CA VAL A 167 26.06 12.06 1.60
C VAL A 167 26.54 10.64 1.32
N LEU A 168 27.85 10.43 1.25
CA LEU A 168 28.45 9.11 1.02
C LEU A 168 28.29 8.16 2.21
N SER A 169 28.17 8.63 3.45
CA SER A 169 27.88 7.74 4.58
C SER A 169 26.47 7.13 4.47
N HIS A 170 25.51 7.90 3.95
CA HIS A 170 24.14 7.45 3.70
C HIS A 170 23.97 6.64 2.41
N CYS A 171 24.75 6.95 1.37
CA CYS A 171 24.77 6.21 0.11
C CYS A 171 26.21 6.06 -0.41
N PRO A 172 26.95 5.03 0.04
CA PRO A 172 28.37 4.87 -0.29
C PRO A 172 28.68 4.71 -1.78
N THR A 173 27.68 4.26 -2.54
CA THR A 173 27.81 4.09 -4.00
C THR A 173 27.55 5.37 -4.77
N PHE A 174 27.17 6.48 -4.14
CA PHE A 174 26.93 7.73 -4.87
C PHE A 174 28.22 8.27 -5.52
N LYS A 175 28.12 8.86 -6.72
CA LYS A 175 29.29 9.45 -7.42
C LYS A 175 29.76 10.70 -6.68
N LEU A 176 31.07 10.78 -6.43
CA LEU A 176 31.69 11.93 -5.76
C LEU A 176 31.92 13.09 -6.74
N ASP A 177 32.14 12.79 -8.01
CA ASP A 177 32.46 13.80 -9.03
C ASP A 177 31.30 14.79 -9.17
N GLY A 178 31.59 16.06 -8.90
CA GLY A 178 30.61 17.13 -8.94
C GLY A 178 29.61 17.12 -7.76
N LEU A 179 29.80 16.32 -6.71
CA LEU A 179 28.96 16.35 -5.51
C LEU A 179 29.41 17.47 -4.56
N LEU A 180 28.51 18.42 -4.30
CA LEU A 180 28.76 19.58 -3.44
C LEU A 180 28.26 19.38 -2.00
N GLY A 181 27.41 18.39 -1.77
CA GLY A 181 26.75 18.11 -0.50
C GLY A 181 25.33 17.61 -0.71
N GLY A 182 24.47 17.75 0.29
CA GLY A 182 23.07 17.35 0.19
C GLY A 182 22.18 17.93 1.27
N PHE A 183 20.89 17.65 1.16
CA PHE A 183 19.92 17.86 2.23
C PHE A 183 19.29 16.53 2.63
N LEU A 184 19.11 16.35 3.93
CA LEU A 184 18.39 15.23 4.51
C LEU A 184 17.12 15.75 5.17
N TYR A 185 15.97 15.16 4.85
CA TYR A 185 14.71 15.44 5.55
C TYR A 185 13.99 14.12 5.86
N PHE A 186 12.94 14.17 6.68
CA PHE A 186 12.33 12.97 7.25
C PHE A 186 10.88 12.81 6.84
N ASP A 187 10.61 11.73 6.10
CA ASP A 187 9.26 11.24 5.79
C ASP A 187 9.08 9.83 6.36
N ALA A 188 8.14 9.04 5.85
CA ALA A 188 7.91 7.68 6.33
C ALA A 188 7.88 6.66 5.20
N ARG A 189 8.36 5.44 5.51
CA ARG A 189 8.17 4.22 4.72
C ARG A 189 6.94 3.46 5.20
N VAL A 190 6.35 2.66 4.32
CA VAL A 190 5.19 1.82 4.65
C VAL A 190 5.15 0.54 3.82
N ASP A 191 4.78 -0.58 4.44
CA ASP A 191 4.34 -1.77 3.72
C ASP A 191 2.88 -1.53 3.32
N ASP A 192 2.65 -1.03 2.11
CA ASP A 192 1.35 -0.58 1.62
C ASP A 192 0.29 -1.71 1.59
N ALA A 193 0.69 -2.92 1.19
CA ALA A 193 -0.17 -4.09 1.23
C ALA A 193 -0.52 -4.51 2.66
N ARG A 194 0.48 -4.62 3.55
CA ARG A 194 0.23 -4.96 4.96
C ARG A 194 -0.59 -3.88 5.67
N LEU A 195 -0.37 -2.60 5.38
CA LEU A 195 -1.19 -1.50 5.90
C LEU A 195 -2.64 -1.64 5.45
N THR A 196 -2.87 -1.84 4.15
CA THR A 196 -4.23 -2.00 3.60
C THR A 196 -4.95 -3.18 4.26
N LEU A 197 -4.26 -4.32 4.38
CA LEU A 197 -4.78 -5.50 5.07
C LEU A 197 -5.06 -5.22 6.56
N ALA A 198 -4.15 -4.55 7.27
CA ALA A 198 -4.35 -4.21 8.68
C ALA A 198 -5.57 -3.29 8.87
N VAL A 199 -5.82 -2.36 7.95
CA VAL A 199 -7.03 -1.53 7.96
C VAL A 199 -8.28 -2.38 7.75
N ALA A 200 -8.29 -3.28 6.76
CA ALA A 200 -9.43 -4.20 6.52
C ALA A 200 -9.68 -5.15 7.71
N ARG A 201 -8.63 -5.74 8.29
CA ARG A 201 -8.72 -6.57 9.51
C ARG A 201 -9.23 -5.77 10.70
N THR A 202 -8.82 -4.50 10.83
CA THR A 202 -9.32 -3.62 11.90
C THR A 202 -10.81 -3.27 11.68
N ALA A 203 -11.26 -3.10 10.44
CA ALA A 203 -12.68 -2.94 10.15
C ALA A 203 -13.49 -4.18 10.56
N ALA A 204 -12.97 -5.38 10.24
CA ALA A 204 -13.60 -6.64 10.64
C ALA A 204 -13.61 -6.85 12.17
N PHE A 205 -12.53 -6.42 12.86
CA PHE A 205 -12.50 -6.38 14.32
C PHE A 205 -13.60 -5.49 14.91
N HIS A 206 -13.96 -4.40 14.21
CA HIS A 206 -15.10 -3.55 14.56
C HIS A 206 -16.45 -4.03 13.98
N GLY A 207 -16.53 -5.27 13.50
CA GLY A 207 -17.78 -5.93 13.12
C GLY A 207 -18.11 -5.94 11.62
N ALA A 208 -17.28 -5.34 10.76
CA ALA A 208 -17.49 -5.44 9.31
C ALA A 208 -17.46 -6.90 8.83
N ALA A 209 -18.33 -7.24 7.89
CA ALA A 209 -18.16 -8.45 7.08
C ALA A 209 -17.16 -8.12 5.95
N VAL A 210 -16.03 -8.84 5.88
CA VAL A 210 -14.99 -8.56 4.87
C VAL A 210 -14.66 -9.82 4.10
N LEU A 211 -14.64 -9.74 2.76
CA LEU A 211 -14.34 -10.90 1.91
C LEU A 211 -13.52 -10.47 0.68
N ASN A 212 -12.30 -11.01 0.57
CA ASN A 212 -11.50 -10.98 -0.65
C ASN A 212 -11.90 -12.15 -1.58
N HIS A 213 -11.47 -12.16 -2.84
CA HIS A 213 -11.87 -13.08 -3.90
C HIS A 213 -13.40 -13.18 -4.05
N ALA A 214 -14.05 -12.02 -3.96
CA ALA A 214 -15.49 -11.80 -4.01
C ALA A 214 -15.78 -10.60 -4.93
N LYS A 215 -15.95 -10.90 -6.23
CA LYS A 215 -16.11 -9.90 -7.29
C LYS A 215 -17.54 -9.42 -7.35
N ALA A 216 -17.79 -8.15 -7.06
CA ALA A 216 -19.06 -7.53 -7.42
C ALA A 216 -19.20 -7.50 -8.94
N VAL A 217 -20.28 -8.06 -9.47
CA VAL A 217 -20.57 -8.15 -10.92
C VAL A 217 -21.74 -7.26 -11.32
N GLU A 218 -22.61 -6.89 -10.37
CA GLU A 218 -23.76 -6.01 -10.60
C GLU A 218 -24.01 -5.15 -9.36
N VAL A 219 -24.38 -3.87 -9.55
CA VAL A 219 -25.00 -3.04 -8.52
C VAL A 219 -26.51 -3.11 -8.69
N THR A 220 -27.22 -3.63 -7.69
CA THR A 220 -28.66 -3.87 -7.76
C THR A 220 -29.45 -2.62 -7.40
N ARG A 221 -30.68 -2.55 -7.91
CA ARG A 221 -31.62 -1.46 -7.63
C ARG A 221 -33.01 -2.01 -7.30
N ASP A 222 -33.73 -1.30 -6.45
CA ASP A 222 -35.11 -1.60 -6.08
C ASP A 222 -36.11 -1.21 -7.19
N ALA A 223 -37.41 -1.46 -6.94
CA ALA A 223 -38.49 -1.12 -7.86
C ALA A 223 -38.63 0.39 -8.15
N HIS A 224 -38.10 1.25 -7.28
CA HIS A 224 -38.05 2.71 -7.46
C HIS A 224 -36.76 3.16 -8.16
N GLY A 225 -35.91 2.21 -8.55
CA GLY A 225 -34.65 2.47 -9.23
C GLY A 225 -33.53 3.00 -8.32
N ARG A 226 -33.69 2.91 -7.00
CA ARG A 226 -32.67 3.27 -5.99
C ARG A 226 -31.72 2.09 -5.79
N VAL A 227 -30.44 2.38 -5.55
CA VAL A 227 -29.47 1.33 -5.23
C VAL A 227 -29.83 0.64 -3.91
N ASP A 228 -29.87 -0.70 -3.92
CA ASP A 228 -30.25 -1.53 -2.75
C ASP A 228 -29.25 -2.65 -2.42
N GLY A 229 -28.13 -2.74 -3.15
CA GLY A 229 -27.15 -3.79 -2.96
C GLY A 229 -26.27 -4.08 -4.16
N ALA A 230 -25.73 -5.30 -4.20
CA ALA A 230 -24.94 -5.82 -5.30
C ALA A 230 -25.06 -7.34 -5.44
N ILE A 231 -24.80 -7.85 -6.64
CA ILE A 231 -24.52 -9.27 -6.87
C ILE A 231 -23.01 -9.48 -6.82
N VAL A 232 -22.58 -10.42 -5.99
CA VAL A 232 -21.17 -10.72 -5.72
C VAL A 232 -20.88 -12.18 -6.04
N GLN A 233 -19.90 -12.42 -6.91
CA GLN A 233 -19.40 -13.74 -7.23
C GLN A 233 -18.20 -14.08 -6.33
N ALA A 234 -18.34 -15.09 -5.47
CA ALA A 234 -17.29 -15.60 -4.60
C ALA A 234 -17.01 -17.08 -4.93
N GLY A 235 -15.94 -17.34 -5.69
CA GLY A 235 -15.69 -18.67 -6.25
C GLY A 235 -16.83 -19.08 -7.20
N GLN A 236 -17.50 -20.19 -6.91
CA GLN A 236 -18.66 -20.67 -7.68
C GLN A 236 -20.01 -20.15 -7.13
N THR A 237 -20.00 -19.43 -6.01
CA THR A 237 -21.21 -18.96 -5.35
C THR A 237 -21.55 -17.54 -5.75
N GLU A 238 -22.80 -17.33 -6.18
CA GLU A 238 -23.38 -16.00 -6.34
C GLU A 238 -24.09 -15.58 -5.03
N ILE A 239 -23.80 -14.37 -4.55
CA ILE A 239 -24.33 -13.83 -3.30
C ILE A 239 -24.99 -12.48 -3.59
N ARG A 240 -26.30 -12.37 -3.29
CA ARG A 240 -26.98 -11.08 -3.28
C ARG A 240 -26.76 -10.37 -1.95
N VAL A 241 -25.90 -9.36 -1.95
CA VAL A 241 -25.60 -8.55 -0.78
C VAL A 241 -26.55 -7.36 -0.72
N ARG A 242 -27.37 -7.30 0.34
CA ARG A 242 -28.34 -6.20 0.55
C ARG A 242 -27.72 -5.08 1.36
N ALA A 243 -27.76 -3.85 0.84
CA ALA A 243 -27.24 -2.68 1.53
C ALA A 243 -28.03 -1.41 1.22
N ALA A 244 -28.28 -0.58 2.23
CA ALA A 244 -28.99 0.68 2.05
C ALA A 244 -28.19 1.74 1.24
N VAL A 245 -26.85 1.65 1.27
CA VAL A 245 -25.95 2.47 0.44
C VAL A 245 -24.82 1.60 -0.11
N VAL A 246 -24.46 1.81 -1.37
CA VAL A 246 -23.28 1.18 -1.99
C VAL A 246 -22.23 2.26 -2.27
N VAL A 247 -20.98 1.97 -1.87
CA VAL A 247 -19.80 2.81 -2.10
C VAL A 247 -18.86 2.11 -3.08
N MET A 248 -18.70 2.67 -4.27
CA MET A 248 -17.73 2.25 -5.28
C MET A 248 -16.36 2.84 -4.96
N ALA A 249 -15.42 1.98 -4.56
CA ALA A 249 -14.04 2.32 -4.24
C ALA A 249 -13.05 1.45 -5.04
N THR A 250 -13.40 1.13 -6.29
CA THR A 250 -12.65 0.24 -7.20
C THR A 250 -11.44 0.90 -7.86
N GLY A 251 -11.09 2.14 -7.48
CA GLY A 251 -9.86 2.80 -7.90
C GLY A 251 -9.77 2.95 -9.42
N VAL A 252 -8.72 2.38 -10.02
CA VAL A 252 -8.48 2.52 -11.47
C VAL A 252 -9.47 1.73 -12.33
N TRP A 253 -10.08 0.68 -11.77
CA TRP A 253 -11.11 -0.10 -12.46
C TRP A 253 -12.41 0.65 -12.68
N LEU A 254 -12.59 1.84 -12.09
CA LEU A 254 -13.67 2.75 -12.48
C LEU A 254 -13.63 3.14 -13.96
N ARG A 255 -12.49 2.96 -14.65
CA ARG A 255 -12.38 3.06 -16.12
C ARG A 255 -13.29 2.06 -16.82
N ASP A 256 -13.29 0.81 -16.35
CA ASP A 256 -13.92 -0.33 -17.04
C ASP A 256 -15.28 -0.69 -16.43
N TRP A 257 -15.46 -0.43 -15.13
CA TRP A 257 -16.70 -0.71 -14.41
C TRP A 257 -16.90 0.27 -13.25
N ASN A 258 -17.95 1.08 -13.35
CA ASN A 258 -18.31 2.12 -12.38
C ASN A 258 -19.62 1.84 -11.62
N GLY A 259 -20.32 0.73 -11.93
CA GLY A 259 -21.59 0.35 -11.31
C GLY A 259 -22.79 1.27 -11.65
N SER A 260 -22.61 2.26 -12.54
CA SER A 260 -23.69 3.15 -12.97
C SER A 260 -24.65 2.44 -13.93
N ARG A 261 -25.81 3.05 -14.16
CA ARG A 261 -26.66 2.67 -15.29
C ARG A 261 -25.91 2.89 -16.61
N LYS A 262 -26.31 2.17 -17.66
CA LYS A 262 -25.84 2.43 -19.02
C LYS A 262 -26.08 3.90 -19.37
N ASP A 263 -25.11 4.53 -20.01
CA ASP A 263 -25.15 5.90 -20.51
C ASP A 263 -25.33 7.02 -19.46
N ASP A 264 -24.79 6.86 -18.24
CA ASP A 264 -24.73 7.97 -17.27
C ASP A 264 -23.91 9.15 -17.84
N PRO A 265 -24.54 10.29 -18.18
CA PRO A 265 -23.87 11.40 -18.85
C PRO A 265 -22.85 12.11 -17.98
N GLN A 266 -22.81 11.82 -16.66
CA GLN A 266 -21.81 12.39 -15.76
C GLN A 266 -20.78 11.34 -15.28
N ALA A 267 -20.66 10.20 -15.96
CA ALA A 267 -19.63 9.20 -15.68
C ALA A 267 -18.22 9.85 -15.62
N LEU A 268 -17.45 9.47 -14.62
CA LEU A 268 -16.10 10.01 -14.41
C LEU A 268 -15.15 9.46 -15.48
N HIS A 269 -14.38 10.34 -16.13
CA HIS A 269 -13.36 9.91 -17.08
C HIS A 269 -12.06 9.56 -16.33
N ILE A 270 -11.80 8.26 -16.20
CA ILE A 270 -10.63 7.73 -15.49
C ILE A 270 -9.51 7.50 -16.49
N ARG A 271 -8.37 8.16 -16.25
CA ARG A 271 -7.15 8.03 -17.05
C ARG A 271 -6.07 7.31 -16.22
N PRO A 272 -5.85 6.00 -16.44
CA PRO A 272 -4.80 5.26 -15.77
C PRO A 272 -3.41 5.83 -16.12
N ALA A 273 -2.60 6.10 -15.10
CA ALA A 273 -1.20 6.45 -15.28
C ALA A 273 -0.29 5.41 -14.62
N LYS A 274 0.45 4.65 -15.43
CA LYS A 274 1.31 3.56 -15.00
C LYS A 274 2.59 4.10 -14.37
N GLY A 275 2.90 3.61 -13.17
CA GLY A 275 4.20 3.79 -12.54
C GLY A 275 4.81 2.45 -12.17
N VAL A 276 6.10 2.30 -12.45
CA VAL A 276 6.85 1.07 -12.15
C VAL A 276 7.93 1.30 -11.11
N HIS A 277 8.34 0.23 -10.43
CA HIS A 277 9.57 0.15 -9.64
C HIS A 277 10.21 -1.22 -9.85
N VAL A 278 11.52 -1.29 -9.69
CA VAL A 278 12.30 -2.53 -9.69
C VAL A 278 13.08 -2.67 -8.40
N ALA A 279 13.26 -3.90 -7.95
CA ALA A 279 14.06 -4.22 -6.77
C ALA A 279 15.44 -4.72 -7.20
N VAL A 280 16.49 -4.16 -6.62
CA VAL A 280 17.87 -4.63 -6.78
C VAL A 280 18.46 -5.01 -5.42
N PRO A 281 19.42 -5.95 -5.35
CA PRO A 281 20.07 -6.29 -4.09
C PRO A 281 20.65 -5.07 -3.39
N TRP A 282 20.35 -4.91 -2.11
CA TRP A 282 20.81 -3.75 -1.33
C TRP A 282 22.33 -3.62 -1.35
N LEU A 283 23.08 -4.73 -1.37
CA LEU A 283 24.55 -4.71 -1.43
C LEU A 283 25.12 -3.98 -2.66
N LYS A 284 24.36 -3.85 -3.76
CA LYS A 284 24.79 -3.10 -4.95
C LYS A 284 24.62 -1.59 -4.85
N VAL A 285 23.83 -1.09 -3.88
CA VAL A 285 23.53 0.34 -3.69
C VAL A 285 23.99 0.83 -2.31
N ARG A 286 23.71 0.06 -1.26
CA ARG A 286 24.11 0.30 0.13
C ARG A 286 23.54 1.58 0.75
N ASN A 287 22.40 2.06 0.25
CA ASN A 287 21.71 3.21 0.82
C ASN A 287 21.01 2.86 2.13
N ASP A 288 20.97 3.77 3.09
CA ASP A 288 20.16 3.68 4.33
C ASP A 288 18.91 4.58 4.32
N CYS A 289 18.78 5.39 3.28
CA CYS A 289 17.76 6.41 3.09
C CYS A 289 17.04 6.22 1.74
N THR A 290 16.08 7.10 1.44
CA THR A 290 15.62 7.31 0.06
C THR A 290 16.53 8.34 -0.61
N VAL A 291 17.23 7.96 -1.67
CA VAL A 291 18.10 8.88 -2.42
C VAL A 291 17.38 9.34 -3.67
N THR A 292 17.31 10.65 -3.88
CA THR A 292 16.82 11.22 -5.14
C THR A 292 17.95 11.26 -6.16
N ILE A 293 17.72 10.69 -7.34
CA ILE A 293 18.69 10.67 -8.43
C ILE A 293 18.17 11.45 -9.65
N PRO A 294 19.05 12.18 -10.36
CA PRO A 294 18.70 12.76 -11.65
C PRO A 294 18.46 11.67 -12.68
N VAL A 295 17.66 11.96 -13.70
CA VAL A 295 17.54 11.12 -14.89
C VAL A 295 17.92 11.96 -16.11
N PRO A 296 18.91 11.55 -16.91
CA PRO A 296 19.32 12.28 -18.10
C PRO A 296 18.15 12.62 -19.03
N GLY A 297 18.13 13.84 -19.57
CA GLY A 297 17.13 14.27 -20.56
C GLY A 297 15.69 14.43 -20.05
N ARG A 298 15.39 14.19 -18.76
CA ARG A 298 14.05 14.40 -18.20
C ARG A 298 14.08 15.31 -16.97
N SER A 299 13.03 16.10 -16.82
CA SER A 299 12.78 16.89 -15.59
C SER A 299 12.47 16.01 -14.38
N ARG A 300 12.22 14.71 -14.60
CA ARG A 300 11.76 13.81 -13.58
C ARG A 300 12.90 13.12 -12.86
N ARG A 301 12.77 13.12 -11.53
CA ARG A 301 13.70 12.48 -10.61
C ARG A 301 13.23 11.04 -10.33
N ALA A 302 14.15 10.10 -10.34
CA ALA A 302 13.93 8.78 -9.77
C ALA A 302 14.41 8.77 -8.30
N THR A 303 13.99 7.77 -7.56
CA THR A 303 14.32 7.56 -6.16
C THR A 303 14.80 6.14 -5.98
N ILE A 304 15.80 5.97 -5.13
CA ILE A 304 16.27 4.67 -4.67
C ILE A 304 16.00 4.55 -3.17
N THR A 305 15.14 3.63 -2.79
CA THR A 305 14.61 3.52 -1.42
C THR A 305 14.97 2.18 -0.82
N ARG A 306 15.62 2.21 0.35
CA ARG A 306 15.96 0.97 1.07
C ARG A 306 14.70 0.24 1.52
N TRP A 307 14.69 -1.08 1.31
CA TRP A 307 13.68 -1.97 1.85
C TRP A 307 14.27 -3.34 2.23
N GLY A 308 14.54 -3.58 3.51
CA GLY A 308 15.16 -4.82 3.96
C GLY A 308 16.50 -5.07 3.23
N ASN A 309 16.58 -6.19 2.52
CA ASN A 309 17.75 -6.63 1.75
C ASN A 309 17.75 -6.17 0.29
N VAL A 310 16.81 -5.31 -0.11
CA VAL A 310 16.72 -4.74 -1.46
C VAL A 310 16.66 -3.22 -1.42
N SER A 311 16.91 -2.60 -2.57
CA SER A 311 16.66 -1.19 -2.82
C SER A 311 15.68 -1.05 -3.98
N TYR A 312 14.58 -0.32 -3.76
CA TYR A 312 13.57 -0.06 -4.77
C TYR A 312 13.95 1.16 -5.60
N LEU A 313 14.09 0.96 -6.89
CA LEU A 313 14.36 2.00 -7.87
C LEU A 313 13.08 2.30 -8.63
N GLY A 314 12.66 3.57 -8.62
CA GLY A 314 11.46 4.03 -9.35
C GLY A 314 11.29 5.54 -9.26
N THR A 315 10.30 6.17 -9.88
CA THR A 315 9.19 5.56 -10.63
C THR A 315 8.92 6.28 -11.95
N THR A 316 8.22 5.60 -12.86
CA THR A 316 7.67 6.13 -14.11
C THR A 316 6.22 6.65 -13.93
N ASP A 317 5.67 7.28 -14.97
CA ASP A 317 4.31 7.90 -15.04
C ASP A 317 4.04 8.11 -16.51
N GLU A 318 3.56 7.05 -17.13
CA GLU A 318 3.20 7.00 -18.53
C GLU A 318 1.70 6.68 -18.61
N ASP A 319 1.03 7.13 -19.66
CA ASP A 319 -0.36 6.74 -19.91
C ASP A 319 -0.47 5.22 -20.07
N TYR A 320 -1.64 4.68 -19.69
CA TYR A 320 -1.89 3.26 -19.81
C TYR A 320 -3.33 2.97 -20.24
N ASP A 321 -3.46 2.28 -21.37
CA ASP A 321 -4.70 1.89 -22.02
C ASP A 321 -4.92 0.37 -22.03
N GLY A 322 -3.89 -0.43 -21.70
CA GLY A 322 -3.97 -1.89 -21.62
C GLY A 322 -4.84 -2.43 -20.48
N ASP A 323 -4.75 -3.75 -20.29
CA ASP A 323 -5.48 -4.47 -19.25
C ASP A 323 -4.99 -4.05 -17.85
N LEU A 324 -5.92 -3.64 -16.99
CA LEU A 324 -5.63 -3.22 -15.61
C LEU A 324 -5.33 -4.41 -14.69
N ASP A 325 -5.69 -5.62 -15.09
CA ASP A 325 -5.39 -6.86 -14.37
C ASP A 325 -4.00 -7.42 -14.73
N ASP A 326 -3.41 -6.98 -15.85
CA ASP A 326 -2.10 -7.44 -16.36
C ASP A 326 -1.10 -6.29 -16.59
N VAL A 327 -0.80 -5.51 -15.54
CA VAL A 327 0.12 -4.36 -15.61
C VAL A 327 1.53 -4.76 -15.20
N HIS A 328 2.49 -4.62 -16.13
CA HIS A 328 3.90 -5.00 -15.93
C HIS A 328 4.91 -3.88 -16.18
N CYS A 329 6.10 -4.06 -15.62
CA CYS A 329 7.28 -3.25 -15.90
C CYS A 329 7.93 -3.74 -17.19
N THR A 330 7.97 -2.89 -18.21
CA THR A 330 8.56 -3.25 -19.52
C THR A 330 10.06 -3.09 -19.52
N ARG A 331 10.75 -3.76 -20.46
CA ARG A 331 12.19 -3.60 -20.68
C ARG A 331 12.61 -2.13 -20.85
N ARG A 332 11.85 -1.35 -21.63
CA ARG A 332 12.10 0.08 -21.84
C ARG A 332 12.09 0.88 -20.52
N GLU A 333 11.15 0.58 -19.64
CA GLU A 333 11.05 1.25 -18.34
C GLU A 333 12.15 0.81 -17.37
N LEU A 334 12.53 -0.48 -17.42
CA LEU A 334 13.67 -1.00 -16.68
C LEU A 334 14.96 -0.28 -17.10
N ASP A 335 15.26 -0.24 -18.40
CA ASP A 335 16.48 0.37 -18.90
C ASP A 335 16.55 1.86 -18.55
N PHE A 336 15.42 2.57 -18.64
CA PHE A 336 15.30 3.97 -18.20
C PHE A 336 15.65 4.15 -16.71
N LEU A 337 15.15 3.27 -15.85
CA LEU A 337 15.45 3.33 -14.43
C LEU A 337 16.93 3.03 -14.15
N LEU A 338 17.47 1.98 -14.76
CA LEU A 338 18.87 1.59 -14.59
C LEU A 338 19.84 2.65 -15.11
N GLU A 339 19.52 3.31 -16.23
CA GLU A 339 20.31 4.44 -16.74
C GLU A 339 20.36 5.58 -15.74
N GLY A 340 19.21 5.95 -15.15
CA GLY A 340 19.14 6.93 -14.06
C GLY A 340 20.05 6.54 -12.88
N ALA A 341 20.01 5.28 -12.44
CA ALA A 341 20.86 4.76 -11.37
C ALA A 341 22.35 4.82 -11.73
N ARG A 342 22.76 4.32 -12.91
CA ARG A 342 24.16 4.36 -13.39
C ARG A 342 24.67 5.78 -13.60
N SER A 343 23.79 6.74 -13.86
CA SER A 343 24.17 8.15 -13.96
C SER A 343 24.65 8.71 -12.61
N ALA A 344 24.01 8.30 -11.51
CA ALA A 344 24.23 8.86 -10.17
C ALA A 344 25.13 8.00 -9.26
N LEU A 345 25.24 6.70 -9.54
CA LEU A 345 25.92 5.73 -8.68
C LEU A 345 27.16 5.11 -9.37
N LYS A 346 28.17 4.78 -8.57
CA LYS A 346 29.37 3.99 -8.88
C LYS A 346 29.06 2.50 -8.83
N THR A 347 28.09 2.07 -9.62
CA THR A 347 27.63 0.68 -9.68
C THR A 347 27.28 0.33 -11.11
N ASP A 348 27.56 -0.89 -11.50
CA ASP A 348 27.22 -1.43 -12.81
C ASP A 348 25.95 -2.27 -12.67
N LEU A 349 24.84 -1.59 -12.41
CA LEU A 349 23.53 -2.24 -12.32
C LEU A 349 23.06 -2.62 -13.73
N CYS A 350 22.76 -3.90 -13.92
CA CYS A 350 22.21 -4.44 -15.16
C CYS A 350 20.83 -5.07 -14.94
N ALA A 351 20.18 -5.50 -16.03
CA ALA A 351 18.86 -6.12 -15.98
C ALA A 351 18.84 -7.40 -15.13
N ASP A 352 19.91 -8.20 -15.20
CA ASP A 352 20.05 -9.46 -14.47
C ASP A 352 20.14 -9.28 -12.95
N ASP A 353 20.44 -8.07 -12.49
CA ASP A 353 20.45 -7.74 -11.07
C ASP A 353 19.06 -7.54 -10.48
N VAL A 354 18.04 -7.42 -11.32
CA VAL A 354 16.68 -7.15 -10.85
C VAL A 354 16.04 -8.42 -10.31
N VAL A 355 15.80 -8.41 -9.01
CA VAL A 355 15.22 -9.54 -8.27
C VAL A 355 13.69 -9.51 -8.22
N GLY A 356 13.05 -8.49 -8.78
CA GLY A 356 11.60 -8.38 -8.91
C GLY A 356 11.16 -6.99 -9.35
N SER A 357 9.90 -6.87 -9.78
CA SER A 357 9.32 -5.61 -10.23
C SER A 357 7.91 -5.41 -9.70
N ILE A 358 7.44 -4.17 -9.73
CA ILE A 358 6.03 -3.82 -9.57
C ILE A 358 5.64 -2.79 -10.61
N ALA A 359 4.44 -2.92 -11.14
CA ALA A 359 3.78 -1.91 -11.94
C ALA A 359 2.35 -1.73 -11.46
N GLY A 360 1.87 -0.49 -11.44
CA GLY A 360 0.51 -0.18 -11.05
C GLY A 360 0.04 1.15 -11.63
N CYS A 361 -1.28 1.27 -11.77
CA CYS A 361 -1.90 2.44 -12.38
C CYS A 361 -2.55 3.35 -11.35
N ARG A 362 -2.30 4.65 -11.48
CA ARG A 362 -2.94 5.71 -10.70
C ARG A 362 -4.30 6.04 -11.31
N PRO A 363 -5.38 6.12 -10.52
CA PRO A 363 -6.70 6.48 -11.02
C PRO A 363 -6.85 8.00 -11.12
N LEU A 364 -6.32 8.61 -12.19
CA LEU A 364 -6.41 10.05 -12.39
C LEU A 364 -7.79 10.40 -12.97
N VAL A 365 -8.42 11.45 -12.45
CA VAL A 365 -9.64 12.02 -13.04
C VAL A 365 -9.24 13.20 -13.91
N ALA A 366 -9.36 13.04 -15.22
CA ALA A 366 -9.01 14.08 -16.18
C ALA A 366 -9.66 13.83 -17.55
N PRO A 367 -9.98 14.90 -18.31
CA PRO A 367 -10.35 14.77 -19.71
C PRO A 367 -9.18 14.20 -20.56
N PRO A 368 -9.46 13.70 -21.78
CA PRO A 368 -8.44 13.27 -22.72
C PRO A 368 -7.42 14.37 -23.07
N GLY A 369 -6.14 14.00 -23.24
CA GLY A 369 -5.05 14.91 -23.66
C GLY A 369 -4.21 15.52 -22.51
N GLY A 370 -3.07 16.14 -22.84
CA GLY A 370 -2.13 16.74 -21.87
C GLY A 370 -1.24 15.73 -21.12
N LYS A 371 -0.28 16.21 -20.32
CA LYS A 371 0.65 15.36 -19.55
C LYS A 371 0.01 14.89 -18.23
N THR A 372 0.04 13.59 -17.95
CA THR A 372 -0.47 13.02 -16.68
C THR A 372 0.14 13.64 -15.43
N LEU A 373 1.41 14.03 -15.54
CA LEU A 373 2.21 14.67 -14.48
C LEU A 373 1.63 15.99 -13.95
N GLU A 374 0.80 16.67 -14.75
CA GLU A 374 0.22 17.99 -14.43
C GLU A 374 -1.20 17.87 -13.85
N ILE A 375 -1.78 16.66 -13.84
CA ILE A 375 -3.13 16.41 -13.32
C ILE A 375 -3.12 16.53 -11.79
N LYS A 376 -4.10 17.28 -11.25
CA LYS A 376 -4.27 17.45 -9.81
C LYS A 376 -4.50 16.10 -9.14
N ARG A 377 -3.70 15.78 -8.12
CA ARG A 377 -3.79 14.54 -7.32
C ARG A 377 -4.82 14.62 -6.19
N ASN A 378 -5.93 15.30 -6.43
CA ASN A 378 -7.04 15.34 -5.50
C ASN A 378 -7.89 14.07 -5.65
N HIS A 379 -8.73 13.80 -4.66
CA HIS A 379 -9.79 12.81 -4.78
C HIS A 379 -11.11 13.50 -5.11
N GLU A 380 -12.02 12.73 -5.69
CA GLU A 380 -13.37 13.16 -6.03
C GLU A 380 -14.38 12.19 -5.43
N ILE A 381 -15.45 12.73 -4.84
CA ILE A 381 -16.57 11.97 -4.30
C ILE A 381 -17.82 12.40 -5.07
N ARG A 382 -18.49 11.45 -5.72
CA ARG A 382 -19.75 11.68 -6.44
C ARG A 382 -20.87 10.86 -5.80
N VAL A 383 -22.05 11.47 -5.67
CA VAL A 383 -23.28 10.79 -5.28
C VAL A 383 -24.24 10.87 -6.45
N ALA A 384 -24.55 9.72 -7.05
CA ALA A 384 -25.48 9.63 -8.17
C ALA A 384 -26.93 9.81 -7.71
N ALA A 385 -27.82 10.11 -8.66
CA ALA A 385 -29.24 10.34 -8.39
C ALA A 385 -29.93 9.13 -7.75
N ASP A 386 -29.49 7.91 -8.06
CA ASP A 386 -29.99 6.65 -7.50
C ASP A 386 -29.39 6.28 -6.13
N GLY A 387 -28.47 7.09 -5.61
CA GLY A 387 -27.81 6.90 -4.31
C GLY A 387 -26.45 6.22 -4.35
N LEU A 388 -25.93 5.82 -5.52
CA LEU A 388 -24.59 5.25 -5.63
C LEU A 388 -23.53 6.28 -5.24
N VAL A 389 -22.65 5.94 -4.30
CA VAL A 389 -21.53 6.80 -3.89
C VAL A 389 -20.26 6.28 -4.56
N THR A 390 -19.50 7.15 -5.21
CA THR A 390 -18.23 6.78 -5.87
C THR A 390 -17.09 7.64 -5.33
N ILE A 391 -15.95 7.02 -5.03
CA ILE A 391 -14.71 7.68 -4.62
C ILE A 391 -13.56 7.28 -5.53
N VAL A 392 -12.84 8.26 -6.06
CA VAL A 392 -11.68 8.05 -6.93
C VAL A 392 -10.57 9.06 -6.68
N GLY A 393 -9.35 8.73 -7.12
CA GLY A 393 -8.18 9.60 -6.99
C GLY A 393 -7.55 9.58 -5.59
N GLY A 394 -6.89 10.67 -5.24
CA GLY A 394 -6.17 10.81 -3.97
C GLY A 394 -4.89 9.97 -3.86
N LYS A 395 -4.47 9.68 -2.62
CA LYS A 395 -3.22 8.97 -2.32
C LYS A 395 -3.30 8.21 -1.00
N LEU A 396 -2.42 7.22 -0.83
CA LEU A 396 -2.30 6.42 0.40
C LEU A 396 -2.12 7.30 1.65
N THR A 397 -1.31 8.37 1.60
CA THR A 397 -1.11 9.26 2.75
C THR A 397 -2.41 9.89 3.28
N THR A 398 -3.39 10.15 2.42
CA THR A 398 -4.64 10.85 2.79
C THR A 398 -5.86 9.93 2.80
N SER A 399 -5.67 8.61 2.69
CA SER A 399 -6.76 7.63 2.56
C SER A 399 -7.75 7.69 3.73
N ARG A 400 -7.27 7.92 4.96
CA ARG A 400 -8.14 8.08 6.14
C ARG A 400 -9.08 9.28 6.01
N HIS A 401 -8.55 10.44 5.60
CA HIS A 401 -9.38 11.63 5.36
C HIS A 401 -10.33 11.46 4.16
N MET A 402 -9.89 10.78 3.11
CA MET A 402 -10.77 10.45 1.97
C MET A 402 -11.95 9.59 2.43
N ALA A 403 -11.70 8.59 3.28
CA ALA A 403 -12.75 7.77 3.87
C ALA A 403 -13.71 8.59 4.74
N GLU A 404 -13.20 9.48 5.60
CA GLU A 404 -14.03 10.37 6.41
C GLU A 404 -15.03 11.15 5.55
N GLN A 405 -14.56 11.76 4.47
CA GLN A 405 -15.42 12.51 3.54
C GLN A 405 -16.38 11.61 2.75
N THR A 406 -15.93 10.41 2.37
CA THR A 406 -16.74 9.45 1.62
C THR A 406 -17.90 8.94 2.47
N ILE A 407 -17.64 8.55 3.72
CA ILE A 407 -18.67 8.11 4.65
C ILE A 407 -19.55 9.28 5.09
N ASP A 408 -19.02 10.50 5.16
CA ASP A 408 -19.84 11.70 5.36
C ASP A 408 -20.82 11.96 4.23
N ALA A 409 -20.49 11.59 2.99
CA ALA A 409 -21.41 11.62 1.86
C ALA A 409 -22.41 10.45 1.92
N ALA A 410 -21.93 9.23 2.16
CA ALA A 410 -22.76 8.02 2.24
C ALA A 410 -23.82 8.10 3.35
N GLN A 411 -23.47 8.64 4.51
CA GLN A 411 -24.41 8.78 5.63
C GLN A 411 -25.57 9.75 5.33
N LYS A 412 -25.38 10.71 4.41
CA LYS A 412 -26.45 11.60 3.96
C LYS A 412 -27.46 10.84 3.10
N VAL A 413 -26.99 9.92 2.25
CA VAL A 413 -27.86 9.02 1.47
C VAL A 413 -28.62 8.08 2.40
N LEU A 414 -27.94 7.55 3.42
CA LEU A 414 -28.53 6.66 4.43
C LEU A 414 -29.54 7.36 5.36
N GLY A 415 -29.43 8.69 5.52
CA GLY A 415 -30.26 9.46 6.46
C GLY A 415 -29.90 9.25 7.95
N LYS A 416 -28.75 8.65 8.25
CA LYS A 416 -28.30 8.37 9.64
C LYS A 416 -26.93 8.99 9.88
N LYS A 417 -26.83 9.99 10.77
CA LYS A 417 -25.56 10.70 11.05
C LYS A 417 -24.77 10.08 12.20
N ALA A 418 -23.48 9.87 11.99
CA ALA A 418 -22.53 9.45 13.03
C ALA A 418 -21.18 10.15 12.85
N ARG A 419 -20.46 10.39 13.96
CA ARG A 419 -19.20 11.17 13.96
C ARG A 419 -17.99 10.29 13.66
N CYS A 420 -17.11 10.75 12.78
CA CYS A 420 -15.80 10.11 12.54
C CYS A 420 -14.90 10.14 13.78
N ILE A 421 -14.28 9.00 14.10
CA ILE A 421 -13.27 8.89 15.18
C ILE A 421 -11.93 8.28 14.70
N THR A 422 -11.77 8.07 13.40
CA THR A 422 -10.58 7.40 12.81
C THR A 422 -9.28 8.15 13.03
N ALA A 423 -9.33 9.46 13.33
CA ALA A 423 -8.13 10.26 13.54
C ALA A 423 -7.23 9.65 14.63
N SER A 424 -7.78 9.05 15.68
CA SER A 424 -7.08 8.43 16.81
C SER A 424 -7.29 6.93 16.98
N ALA A 425 -7.94 6.26 16.03
CA ALA A 425 -8.15 4.83 16.09
C ALA A 425 -6.85 4.09 15.75
N PHE A 426 -6.36 3.24 16.67
CA PHE A 426 -5.26 2.34 16.37
C PHE A 426 -5.71 1.26 15.39
N LEU A 427 -4.79 0.81 14.55
CA LEU A 427 -4.93 -0.45 13.84
C LEU A 427 -4.50 -1.60 14.77
N LEU A 428 -4.99 -2.81 14.49
CA LEU A 428 -4.51 -4.03 15.15
C LEU A 428 -2.97 -4.09 15.10
N GLY A 429 -2.36 -4.50 16.22
CA GLY A 429 -0.91 -4.54 16.39
C GLY A 429 -0.25 -3.19 16.75
N ALA A 430 -0.92 -2.05 16.60
CA ALA A 430 -0.29 -0.75 16.86
C ALA A 430 -0.40 -0.26 18.32
N ALA A 431 -1.48 -0.63 19.02
CA ALA A 431 -1.69 -0.23 20.39
C ALA A 431 -0.61 -0.83 21.30
N GLY A 432 0.11 0.03 22.04
CA GLY A 432 1.20 -0.40 22.94
C GLY A 432 2.53 -0.70 22.25
N TYR A 433 2.62 -0.60 20.92
CA TYR A 433 3.85 -0.87 20.18
C TYR A 433 4.95 0.17 20.45
N ASP A 434 6.14 -0.34 20.79
CA ASP A 434 7.36 0.47 20.94
C ASP A 434 8.39 0.09 19.85
N PRO A 435 8.64 0.97 18.86
CA PRO A 435 9.61 0.70 17.81
C PRO A 435 11.04 0.58 18.34
N GLN A 436 11.41 1.28 19.41
CA GLN A 436 12.79 1.22 19.90
C GLN A 436 13.08 -0.12 20.56
N ALA A 437 12.14 -0.62 21.35
CA ALA A 437 12.26 -1.95 21.97
C ALA A 437 12.31 -3.06 20.93
N ILE A 438 11.49 -2.96 19.87
CA ILE A 438 11.45 -3.96 18.79
C ILE A 438 12.72 -3.93 17.93
N VAL A 439 13.23 -2.74 17.59
CA VAL A 439 14.51 -2.66 16.87
C VAL A 439 15.65 -3.23 17.71
N ALA A 440 15.65 -3.00 19.02
CA ALA A 440 16.67 -3.51 19.93
C ALA A 440 16.62 -5.05 20.09
N SER A 441 15.48 -5.72 19.84
CA SER A 441 15.40 -7.18 19.96
C SER A 441 16.11 -7.92 18.84
N GLY A 442 16.23 -7.30 17.65
CA GLY A 442 16.92 -7.88 16.49
C GLY A 442 16.30 -9.17 15.94
N GLY A 443 16.90 -9.68 14.86
CA GLY A 443 16.58 -10.98 14.27
C GLY A 443 15.09 -11.19 13.97
N LEU A 444 14.61 -12.40 14.25
CA LEU A 444 13.22 -12.80 13.99
C LEU A 444 12.20 -12.00 14.83
N SER A 445 12.55 -11.64 16.08
CA SER A 445 11.68 -10.85 16.95
C SER A 445 11.42 -9.45 16.37
N ALA A 446 12.48 -8.77 15.93
CA ALA A 446 12.35 -7.48 15.25
C ALA A 446 11.53 -7.59 13.97
N HIS A 447 11.79 -8.62 13.15
CA HIS A 447 11.03 -8.87 11.91
C HIS A 447 9.53 -9.03 12.17
N LEU A 448 9.14 -9.93 13.09
CA LEU A 448 7.73 -10.14 13.41
C LEU A 448 7.10 -8.88 14.03
N GLY A 449 7.83 -8.19 14.92
CA GLY A 449 7.38 -6.94 15.52
C GLY A 449 7.14 -5.82 14.51
N GLU A 450 8.02 -5.65 13.52
CA GLU A 450 7.83 -4.65 12.46
C GLU A 450 6.61 -4.96 11.57
N ARG A 451 6.25 -6.23 11.40
CA ARG A 451 5.16 -6.66 10.50
C ARG A 451 3.80 -6.79 11.18
N TYR A 452 3.77 -7.26 12.41
CA TYR A 452 2.54 -7.61 13.15
C TYR A 452 2.35 -6.76 14.41
N GLY A 453 3.34 -5.95 14.79
CA GLY A 453 3.28 -5.13 15.99
C GLY A 453 3.09 -5.99 17.25
N THR A 454 2.13 -5.62 18.10
CA THR A 454 1.80 -6.40 19.31
C THR A 454 1.10 -7.73 19.02
N GLU A 455 0.65 -7.98 17.79
CA GLU A 455 0.14 -9.29 17.35
C GLU A 455 1.27 -10.27 16.97
N ALA A 456 2.53 -9.83 16.91
CA ALA A 456 3.68 -10.69 16.61
C ALA A 456 3.75 -11.94 17.51
N ARG A 457 3.33 -11.81 18.77
CA ARG A 457 3.26 -12.92 19.71
C ARG A 457 2.36 -14.06 19.23
N PHE A 458 1.30 -13.80 18.48
CA PHE A 458 0.43 -14.87 17.96
C PHE A 458 1.14 -15.71 16.91
N VAL A 459 2.05 -15.10 16.14
CA VAL A 459 2.91 -15.83 15.21
C VAL A 459 3.96 -16.63 15.99
N SER A 460 4.53 -16.04 17.03
CA SER A 460 5.45 -16.76 17.94
C SER A 460 4.78 -17.94 18.66
N ASP A 461 3.51 -17.80 19.06
CA ASP A 461 2.75 -18.87 19.70
C ASP A 461 2.59 -20.07 18.76
N LEU A 462 2.38 -19.84 17.45
CA LEU A 462 2.37 -20.92 16.44
C LEU A 462 3.74 -21.62 16.35
N MET A 463 4.84 -20.86 16.36
CA MET A 463 6.20 -21.42 16.34
C MET A 463 6.51 -22.22 17.61
N GLN A 464 5.98 -21.81 18.77
CA GLN A 464 6.15 -22.54 20.02
C GLN A 464 5.35 -23.85 20.02
N GLN A 465 4.14 -23.84 19.45
CA GLN A 465 3.29 -25.03 19.32
C GLN A 465 3.86 -26.05 18.34
N ASP A 466 4.44 -25.58 17.23
CA ASP A 466 5.15 -26.42 16.26
C ASP A 466 6.47 -25.76 15.84
N PRO A 467 7.60 -26.20 16.44
CA PRO A 467 8.92 -25.67 16.11
C PRO A 467 9.32 -25.79 14.64
N ALA A 468 8.74 -26.74 13.88
CA ALA A 468 9.00 -26.87 12.45
C ALA A 468 8.57 -25.60 11.68
N LEU A 469 7.57 -24.86 12.18
CA LEU A 469 7.08 -23.63 11.56
C LEU A 469 8.07 -22.46 11.61
N THR A 470 9.18 -22.59 12.34
CA THR A 470 10.28 -21.62 12.35
C THR A 470 11.16 -21.74 11.10
N ALA A 471 10.98 -22.80 10.30
CA ALA A 471 11.71 -22.99 9.05
C ALA A 471 11.57 -21.77 8.11
N PRO A 472 12.66 -21.30 7.48
CA PRO A 472 12.59 -20.27 6.46
C PRO A 472 11.76 -20.74 5.26
N LEU A 473 10.78 -19.94 4.85
CA LEU A 473 9.87 -20.29 3.76
C LEU A 473 10.41 -19.86 2.38
N VAL A 474 11.07 -18.70 2.32
CA VAL A 474 11.65 -18.16 1.08
C VAL A 474 13.13 -17.90 1.30
N ALA A 475 13.99 -18.55 0.50
CA ALA A 475 15.42 -18.40 0.60
C ALA A 475 15.85 -16.91 0.49
N GLY A 476 16.71 -16.47 1.42
CA GLY A 476 17.23 -15.10 1.45
C GLY A 476 16.27 -14.05 2.03
N LEU A 477 15.05 -14.43 2.43
CA LEU A 477 14.08 -13.55 3.07
C LEU A 477 13.80 -14.01 4.52
N PRO A 478 13.43 -13.09 5.43
CA PRO A 478 13.21 -13.40 6.85
C PRO A 478 11.88 -14.14 7.15
N TYR A 479 11.17 -14.60 6.11
CA TYR A 479 9.84 -15.16 6.26
C TYR A 479 9.86 -16.61 6.71
N THR A 480 8.99 -16.94 7.66
CA THR A 480 8.85 -18.29 8.22
C THR A 480 7.55 -18.95 7.76
N GLU A 481 7.45 -20.28 7.90
CA GLU A 481 6.21 -21.00 7.62
C GLU A 481 5.07 -20.58 8.57
N ALA A 482 5.38 -20.22 9.82
CA ALA A 482 4.41 -19.69 10.78
C ALA A 482 3.69 -18.43 10.27
N GLU A 483 4.37 -17.56 9.52
CA GLU A 483 3.76 -16.37 8.93
C GLU A 483 2.78 -16.72 7.80
N ALA A 484 3.08 -17.75 7.00
CA ALA A 484 2.15 -18.27 5.99
C ALA A 484 0.91 -18.88 6.66
N LEU A 485 1.12 -19.70 7.68
CA LEU A 485 0.04 -20.29 8.46
C LEU A 485 -0.86 -19.23 9.10
N TYR A 486 -0.25 -18.22 9.74
CA TYR A 486 -0.98 -17.09 10.32
C TYR A 486 -1.78 -16.33 9.26
N ALA A 487 -1.22 -16.12 8.07
CA ALA A 487 -1.91 -15.44 6.99
C ALA A 487 -3.17 -16.18 6.53
N VAL A 488 -3.14 -17.51 6.48
CA VAL A 488 -4.30 -18.34 6.13
C VAL A 488 -5.37 -18.25 7.23
N ARG A 489 -4.97 -18.47 8.49
CA ARG A 489 -5.90 -18.54 9.63
C ARG A 489 -6.51 -17.21 10.04
N HIS A 490 -5.78 -16.11 9.90
CA HIS A 490 -6.11 -14.82 10.53
C HIS A 490 -6.09 -13.62 9.59
N GLU A 491 -5.74 -13.82 8.32
CA GLU A 491 -5.62 -12.74 7.32
C GLU A 491 -6.31 -13.06 5.99
N LEU A 492 -7.19 -14.07 5.95
CA LEU A 492 -7.99 -14.46 4.78
C LEU A 492 -7.14 -14.78 3.52
N ALA A 493 -5.88 -15.19 3.68
CA ALA A 493 -5.11 -15.69 2.56
C ALA A 493 -5.71 -17.02 2.08
N ALA A 494 -6.10 -17.07 0.80
CA ALA A 494 -6.71 -18.24 0.17
C ALA A 494 -5.89 -18.79 -1.00
N THR A 495 -4.89 -18.02 -1.46
CA THR A 495 -4.05 -18.42 -2.60
C THR A 495 -2.56 -18.33 -2.30
N VAL A 496 -1.75 -19.09 -3.07
CA VAL A 496 -0.28 -18.98 -3.06
C VAL A 496 0.18 -17.53 -3.30
N GLU A 497 -0.52 -16.82 -4.18
CA GLU A 497 -0.21 -15.43 -4.51
C GLU A 497 -0.52 -14.48 -3.35
N ASP A 498 -1.60 -14.72 -2.57
CA ASP A 498 -1.94 -13.91 -1.40
C ASP A 498 -0.75 -13.88 -0.44
N VAL A 499 -0.24 -15.07 -0.11
CA VAL A 499 0.87 -15.25 0.81
C VAL A 499 2.15 -14.62 0.24
N LEU A 500 2.60 -15.07 -0.93
CA LEU A 500 3.93 -14.71 -1.45
C LEU A 500 4.00 -13.29 -2.00
N SER A 501 2.97 -12.78 -2.67
CA SER A 501 3.01 -11.44 -3.29
C SER A 501 2.62 -10.33 -2.31
N ARG A 502 1.65 -10.57 -1.43
CA ARG A 502 1.05 -9.52 -0.59
C ARG A 502 1.41 -9.64 0.88
N ARG A 503 1.25 -10.82 1.49
CA ARG A 503 1.59 -11.03 2.91
C ARG A 503 3.09 -11.07 3.15
N MET A 504 3.91 -11.42 2.16
CA MET A 504 5.38 -11.51 2.31
C MET A 504 6.15 -10.62 1.33
N ARG A 505 5.52 -10.04 0.31
CA ARG A 505 6.23 -9.23 -0.70
C ARG A 505 7.38 -9.99 -1.40
N ALA A 506 7.41 -11.31 -1.31
CA ALA A 506 8.50 -12.16 -1.77
C ALA A 506 8.66 -12.08 -3.29
N ARG A 507 7.56 -12.00 -4.04
CA ARG A 507 7.59 -11.80 -5.50
C ARG A 507 8.38 -10.55 -5.92
N LEU A 508 8.27 -9.45 -5.15
CA LEU A 508 8.99 -8.20 -5.42
C LEU A 508 10.45 -8.25 -4.93
N MET A 509 10.71 -8.92 -3.81
CA MET A 509 12.02 -8.88 -3.15
C MET A 509 12.96 -10.02 -3.59
N ALA A 510 12.41 -11.13 -4.06
CA ALA A 510 13.13 -12.33 -4.49
C ALA A 510 12.23 -13.20 -5.39
N ARG A 511 11.87 -12.69 -6.57
CA ARG A 511 10.95 -13.31 -7.55
C ARG A 511 11.24 -14.79 -7.79
N ASP A 512 12.49 -15.12 -8.11
CA ASP A 512 12.83 -16.49 -8.50
C ASP A 512 12.81 -17.44 -7.28
N ALA A 513 13.25 -16.96 -6.11
CA ALA A 513 13.16 -17.73 -4.86
C ALA A 513 11.70 -17.93 -4.40
N SER A 514 10.81 -16.95 -4.64
CA SER A 514 9.40 -17.10 -4.31
C SER A 514 8.70 -18.13 -5.21
N ALA A 515 9.10 -18.25 -6.49
CA ALA A 515 8.60 -19.29 -7.39
C ALA A 515 8.94 -20.71 -6.91
N LEU A 516 10.11 -20.88 -6.29
CA LEU A 516 10.52 -22.15 -5.67
C LEU A 516 9.69 -22.45 -4.42
N ALA A 517 9.46 -21.44 -3.56
CA ALA A 517 8.66 -21.56 -2.34
C ALA A 517 7.16 -21.82 -2.59
N ALA A 518 6.65 -21.57 -3.80
CA ALA A 518 5.24 -21.72 -4.15
C ALA A 518 4.67 -23.10 -3.80
N ALA A 519 5.43 -24.18 -4.04
CA ALA A 519 4.99 -25.53 -3.73
C ALA A 519 4.77 -25.74 -2.21
N ARG A 520 5.68 -25.22 -1.38
CA ARG A 520 5.57 -25.33 0.08
C ARG A 520 4.37 -24.52 0.61
N VAL A 521 4.15 -23.33 0.08
CA VAL A 521 2.96 -22.52 0.40
C VAL A 521 1.68 -23.25 -0.02
N GLY A 522 1.68 -23.90 -1.18
CA GLY A 522 0.57 -24.74 -1.64
C GLY A 522 0.23 -25.86 -0.66
N GLN A 523 1.23 -26.54 -0.09
CA GLN A 523 1.04 -27.57 0.93
C GLN A 523 0.45 -27.02 2.23
N ILE A 524 0.89 -25.83 2.67
CA ILE A 524 0.32 -25.17 3.86
C ILE A 524 -1.16 -24.83 3.61
N LEU A 525 -1.47 -24.24 2.45
CA LEU A 525 -2.85 -23.95 2.05
C LEU A 525 -3.70 -25.22 1.96
N GLN A 526 -3.13 -26.30 1.43
CA GLN A 526 -3.78 -27.60 1.35
C GLN A 526 -4.21 -28.11 2.72
N ALA A 527 -3.28 -28.14 3.67
CA ALA A 527 -3.53 -28.63 5.02
C ALA A 527 -4.56 -27.78 5.76
N GLU A 528 -4.52 -26.45 5.59
CA GLU A 528 -5.37 -25.53 6.34
C GLU A 528 -6.76 -25.29 5.74
N LEU A 529 -6.88 -25.36 4.41
CA LEU A 529 -8.13 -25.08 3.69
C LEU A 529 -8.77 -26.33 3.09
N GLY A 530 -8.12 -27.49 3.21
CA GLY A 530 -8.62 -28.75 2.64
C GLY A 530 -8.66 -28.75 1.11
N LEU A 531 -7.72 -28.06 0.46
CA LEU A 531 -7.67 -27.98 -1.01
C LEU A 531 -7.33 -29.35 -1.63
N SER A 532 -7.88 -29.63 -2.82
CA SER A 532 -7.48 -30.82 -3.58
C SER A 532 -6.09 -30.66 -4.18
N ASP A 533 -5.40 -31.77 -4.47
CA ASP A 533 -4.10 -31.74 -5.15
C ASP A 533 -4.15 -30.97 -6.48
N THR A 534 -5.26 -31.11 -7.22
CA THR A 534 -5.50 -30.40 -8.47
C THR A 534 -5.54 -28.89 -8.27
N GLU A 535 -6.22 -28.43 -7.21
CA GLU A 535 -6.32 -27.00 -6.90
C GLU A 535 -4.97 -26.43 -6.45
N VAL A 536 -4.24 -27.16 -5.62
CA VAL A 536 -2.87 -26.79 -5.21
C VAL A 536 -1.95 -26.69 -6.44
N ALA A 537 -1.97 -27.70 -7.31
CA ALA A 537 -1.18 -27.70 -8.53
C ALA A 537 -1.55 -26.52 -9.45
N ARG A 538 -2.85 -26.22 -9.60
CA ARG A 538 -3.33 -25.05 -10.36
C ARG A 538 -2.77 -23.75 -9.81
N GLN A 539 -2.83 -23.53 -8.50
CA GLN A 539 -2.32 -22.31 -7.87
C GLN A 539 -0.79 -22.18 -8.00
N VAL A 540 -0.05 -23.26 -7.76
CA VAL A 540 1.42 -23.28 -7.86
C VAL A 540 1.86 -23.01 -9.30
N ASN A 541 1.23 -23.68 -10.28
CA ASN A 541 1.54 -23.48 -11.69
C ASN A 541 1.15 -22.09 -12.17
N GLY A 542 -0.03 -21.58 -11.76
CA GLY A 542 -0.47 -20.22 -12.08
C GLY A 542 0.50 -19.17 -11.54
N TYR A 543 0.95 -19.31 -10.29
CA TYR A 543 1.92 -18.39 -9.69
C TYR A 543 3.27 -18.40 -10.42
N ARG A 544 3.78 -19.59 -10.77
CA ARG A 544 5.02 -19.75 -11.55
C ARG A 544 4.89 -19.18 -12.96
N ALA A 545 3.76 -19.42 -13.64
CA ALA A 545 3.49 -18.87 -14.96
C ALA A 545 3.43 -17.33 -14.92
N ALA A 546 2.76 -16.75 -13.92
CA ALA A 546 2.69 -15.30 -13.76
C ALA A 546 4.08 -14.67 -13.50
N ILE A 547 4.99 -15.38 -12.82
CA ILE A 547 6.39 -14.96 -12.65
C ILE A 547 7.17 -15.02 -13.96
N GLN A 548 6.97 -16.07 -14.76
CA GLN A 548 7.62 -16.18 -16.07
C GLN A 548 7.14 -15.09 -17.02
N HIS A 549 5.83 -14.81 -17.05
CA HIS A 549 5.25 -13.71 -17.81
C HIS A 549 5.80 -12.34 -17.39
N GLU A 550 5.89 -12.07 -16.08
CA GLU A 550 6.53 -10.84 -15.60
C GLU A 550 7.99 -10.75 -16.08
N LYS A 551 8.72 -11.87 -16.06
CA LYS A 551 10.12 -11.91 -16.47
C LYS A 551 10.29 -11.70 -17.97
N SER A 552 9.46 -12.32 -18.82
CA SER A 552 9.53 -12.14 -20.28
C SER A 552 9.26 -10.68 -20.68
N VAL A 553 8.23 -10.05 -20.09
CA VAL A 553 7.93 -8.63 -20.32
C VAL A 553 9.05 -7.70 -19.82
N LEU A 554 9.63 -8.02 -18.67
CA LEU A 554 10.73 -7.25 -18.08
C LEU A 554 12.02 -7.35 -18.89
N MET A 555 12.32 -8.54 -19.43
CA MET A 555 13.54 -8.79 -20.21
C MET A 555 13.40 -8.40 -21.69
N GLY A 556 12.18 -8.32 -22.20
CA GLY A 556 11.87 -7.98 -23.60
C GLY A 556 11.77 -9.20 -24.52
N ASP A 557 11.55 -10.39 -23.96
CA ASP A 557 11.52 -11.64 -24.71
C ASP A 557 10.24 -11.81 -25.55
N ASP A 558 9.17 -11.07 -25.20
CA ASP A 558 7.87 -11.06 -25.88
C ASP A 558 7.68 -9.84 -26.82
N SER A 559 8.76 -9.37 -27.48
CA SER A 559 8.67 -8.25 -28.45
C SER A 559 8.45 -8.67 -29.89
#